data_AF-A0A7V1K361-F1
#
_entry.id   AF-A0A7V1K361-F1
#
_cell.length_a   1.000
_cell.length_b   1.000
_cell.length_c   1.000
_cell.angle_alpha   90.00
_cell.angle_beta   90.00
_cell.angle_gamma   90.00
#
_symmetry.space_group_name_H-M   'P 1'
#
loop_
_entity.id
_entity.type
_entity.pdbx_description
1 polymer ?
#
loop_
_entity_poly.entity_id
_entity_poly.type
_entity_poly.pdbx_seq_one_letter_code
_entity_poly.pdbx_strand_id
1 'polypeptide(L)'
;HNMLNAKNHAQEAEIIMNAGQKGAVTVATNMAGRGVDIKIDDEVRSLGGLMILGTERHESRRIDNQLRGRSGRQGDAGESQFFLSLDDNLLRIFGGEKIRNIMNKLGVEEGEYIDSKIVTRSVEKAQKKVENQHYESRKHILEYDDVANHQRKAIYSFRNQLLDSEFDIGAKIKENRAEYIQHLLTECEIYDGMPKEDFNVEKLALLIKEELNVEVDHQHFVDKEVEELTSMITEMMENIYEEKMSRIDPEQRTEIERILYLQVLDPQWRDHLYEMDVLKTGIGLRGYNQKDPLTEYKQDSFKLFTDLVQRIKYEAVKVLQLVQFDFTSPEEEEAAVEQIREELESEVSDTQLNQSFEEGVIAEDSATLKPITGTKKPKRNDPCPCGSGKKYKNCCGQSGPKKGLLA
;
A
#
# COMPACT_ATOMS: atom_id res chain seq x y z
N HIS A 1 15.66 -17.79 35.74
CA HIS A 1 15.84 -16.87 34.60
C HIS A 1 14.48 -16.41 34.13
N ASN A 2 14.38 -15.24 33.50
CA ASN A 2 13.16 -14.74 32.86
C ASN A 2 13.29 -14.83 31.34
N MET A 3 12.21 -15.12 30.62
CA MET A 3 12.20 -15.20 29.15
C MET A 3 11.34 -14.08 28.57
N LEU A 4 11.86 -13.37 27.56
CA LEU A 4 11.19 -12.29 26.85
C LEU A 4 11.04 -12.67 25.37
N ASN A 5 9.82 -12.58 24.85
CA ASN A 5 9.47 -13.07 23.51
C ASN A 5 8.80 -12.03 22.62
N ALA A 6 8.84 -10.75 23.00
CA ALA A 6 8.23 -9.61 22.31
C ALA A 6 6.70 -9.71 22.16
N LYS A 7 5.99 -10.38 23.08
CA LYS A 7 4.52 -10.51 23.03
C LYS A 7 3.79 -9.53 23.94
N ASN A 8 4.37 -9.17 25.08
CA ASN A 8 3.74 -8.26 26.04
C ASN A 8 4.73 -7.18 26.49
N HIS A 9 4.75 -6.06 25.77
CA HIS A 9 5.75 -5.01 25.97
C HIS A 9 5.75 -4.42 27.39
N ALA A 10 4.60 -4.26 28.04
CA ALA A 10 4.51 -3.69 29.38
C ALA A 10 5.15 -4.62 30.43
N GLN A 11 4.78 -5.90 30.41
CA GLN A 11 5.33 -6.90 31.33
C GLN A 11 6.82 -7.15 31.06
N GLU A 12 7.23 -7.18 29.80
CA GLU A 12 8.63 -7.34 29.43
C GLU A 12 9.48 -6.14 29.86
N ALA A 13 8.93 -4.93 29.82
CA ALA A 13 9.59 -3.73 30.32
C ALA A 13 9.85 -3.82 31.82
N GLU A 14 8.88 -4.27 32.62
CA GLU A 14 9.06 -4.51 34.06
C GLU A 14 10.16 -5.53 34.35
N ILE A 15 10.20 -6.61 33.57
CA ILE A 15 11.25 -7.64 33.73
C ILE A 15 12.63 -7.06 33.37
N ILE A 16 12.72 -6.27 32.31
CA ILE A 16 13.99 -5.65 31.86
C ILE A 16 14.49 -4.61 32.85
N MET A 17 13.61 -3.80 33.46
CA MET A 17 14.01 -2.83 34.48
C MET A 17 14.72 -3.49 35.66
N ASN A 18 14.33 -4.71 36.00
CA ASN A 18 14.92 -5.50 37.09
C ASN A 18 16.07 -6.42 36.64
N ALA A 19 16.44 -6.42 35.35
CA ALA A 19 17.45 -7.32 34.81
C ALA A 19 18.89 -6.99 35.25
N GLY A 20 19.12 -5.81 35.82
CA GLY A 20 20.43 -5.37 36.32
C GLY A 20 20.68 -5.68 37.81
N GLN A 21 19.75 -6.37 38.49
CA GLN A 21 19.89 -6.75 39.89
C GLN A 21 20.79 -7.98 40.07
N LYS A 22 21.45 -8.09 41.21
CA LYS A 22 22.29 -9.26 41.53
C LYS A 22 21.50 -10.57 41.44
N GLY A 23 22.06 -11.53 40.71
CA GLY A 23 21.44 -12.85 40.49
C GLY A 23 20.36 -12.89 39.40
N ALA A 24 20.05 -11.75 38.77
CA ALA A 24 19.14 -11.71 37.64
C ALA A 24 19.75 -12.41 36.41
N VAL A 25 18.95 -13.25 35.75
CA VAL A 25 19.29 -13.88 34.47
C VAL A 25 18.11 -13.71 33.54
N THR A 26 18.30 -12.98 32.46
CA THR A 26 17.24 -12.65 31.49
C THR A 26 17.63 -13.14 30.11
N VAL A 27 16.76 -13.92 29.50
CA VAL A 27 16.88 -14.43 28.14
C VAL A 27 15.90 -13.66 27.26
N ALA A 28 16.42 -12.98 26.24
CA ALA A 28 15.62 -12.13 25.36
C ALA A 28 15.76 -12.60 23.91
N THR A 29 14.63 -12.73 23.20
CA THR A 29 14.64 -12.92 21.75
C THR A 29 14.76 -11.56 21.05
N ASN A 30 15.72 -11.41 20.14
CA ASN A 30 16.01 -10.26 19.26
C ASN A 30 15.49 -8.87 19.70
N MET A 31 14.20 -8.59 19.57
CA MET A 31 13.63 -7.25 19.81
C MET A 31 13.01 -7.04 21.20
N ALA A 32 12.98 -8.06 22.05
CA ALA A 32 12.35 -7.95 23.36
C ALA A 32 13.11 -7.00 24.29
N GLY A 33 12.40 -6.16 25.04
CA GLY A 33 13.02 -5.20 25.97
C GLY A 33 13.70 -4.00 25.30
N ARG A 34 13.40 -3.69 24.04
CA ARG A 34 13.92 -2.49 23.37
C ARG A 34 13.29 -1.21 23.93
N GLY A 35 14.14 -0.18 24.10
CA GLY A 35 13.72 1.12 24.64
C GLY A 35 13.71 1.20 26.18
N VAL A 36 13.98 0.11 26.88
CA VAL A 36 14.04 0.08 28.34
C VAL A 36 15.49 -0.02 28.81
N ASP A 37 15.83 0.83 29.76
CA ASP A 37 17.16 0.95 30.36
C ASP A 37 17.35 -0.10 31.46
N ILE A 38 18.48 -0.80 31.41
CA ILE A 38 18.89 -1.72 32.47
C ILE A 38 19.80 -0.95 33.41
N LYS A 39 19.31 -0.63 34.61
CA LYS A 39 20.09 0.03 35.65
C LYS A 39 20.76 -1.02 36.53
N ILE A 40 22.02 -0.79 36.87
CA ILE A 40 22.76 -1.59 37.84
C ILE A 40 22.97 -0.80 39.13
N ASP A 41 23.06 -1.49 40.26
CA ASP A 41 23.40 -0.90 41.55
C ASP A 41 24.92 -0.94 41.82
N ASP A 42 25.37 -0.34 42.92
CA ASP A 42 26.79 -0.27 43.29
C ASP A 42 27.38 -1.66 43.58
N GLU A 43 26.57 -2.59 44.09
CA GLU A 43 26.98 -3.96 44.33
C GLU A 43 27.32 -4.67 43.00
N VAL A 44 26.41 -4.62 42.02
CA VAL A 44 26.62 -5.18 40.68
C VAL A 44 27.76 -4.46 39.95
N ARG A 45 27.91 -3.14 40.11
CA ARG A 45 29.05 -2.40 39.55
C ARG A 45 30.39 -2.92 40.09
N SER A 46 30.47 -3.21 41.39
CA SER A 46 31.69 -3.77 42.02
C SER A 46 32.02 -5.20 41.53
N LEU A 47 31.01 -5.93 41.06
CA LEU A 47 31.15 -7.29 40.51
C LEU A 47 31.54 -7.32 39.02
N GLY A 48 31.74 -6.15 38.39
CA GLY A 48 32.07 -6.05 36.96
C GLY A 48 30.90 -5.64 36.07
N GLY A 49 29.72 -5.40 36.65
CA GLY A 49 28.55 -4.87 35.94
C GLY A 49 27.76 -5.91 35.15
N LEU A 50 27.06 -5.45 34.10
CA LEU A 50 26.19 -6.30 33.30
C LEU A 50 26.99 -7.11 32.27
N MET A 51 26.82 -8.44 32.27
CA MET A 51 27.36 -9.34 31.25
C MET A 51 26.31 -9.66 30.18
N ILE A 52 26.62 -9.35 28.93
CA ILE A 52 25.75 -9.63 27.79
C ILE A 52 26.29 -10.81 26.99
N LEU A 53 25.47 -11.85 26.85
CA LEU A 53 25.81 -13.06 26.08
C LEU A 53 24.99 -13.09 24.80
N GLY A 54 25.64 -12.92 23.66
CA GLY A 54 25.06 -13.16 22.35
C GLY A 54 25.17 -14.64 22.01
N THR A 55 24.04 -15.31 21.76
CA THR A 55 24.02 -16.76 21.45
C THR A 55 24.33 -17.06 19.99
N GLU A 56 24.22 -16.06 19.12
CA GLU A 56 24.55 -16.12 17.70
C GLU A 56 24.92 -14.70 17.22
N ARG A 57 25.33 -14.58 15.94
CA ARG A 57 25.50 -13.28 15.29
C ARG A 57 24.35 -13.00 14.34
N HIS A 58 23.75 -11.82 14.45
CA HIS A 58 22.71 -11.40 13.53
C HIS A 58 23.31 -11.13 12.14
N GLU A 59 22.47 -11.19 11.11
CA GLU A 59 22.80 -10.75 9.75
C GLU A 59 23.25 -9.28 9.65
N SER A 60 22.95 -8.46 10.67
CA SER A 60 23.31 -7.05 10.72
C SER A 60 24.10 -6.74 11.98
N ARG A 61 25.29 -6.18 11.80
CA ARG A 61 26.19 -5.74 12.88
C ARG A 61 25.55 -4.67 13.76
N ARG A 62 24.63 -3.88 13.22
CA ARG A 62 23.89 -2.87 13.98
C ARG A 62 23.08 -3.50 15.11
N ILE A 63 22.48 -4.67 14.89
CA ILE A 63 21.66 -5.35 15.89
C ILE A 63 22.56 -5.99 16.96
N ASP A 64 23.67 -6.61 16.55
CA ASP A 64 24.69 -7.09 17.49
C ASP A 64 25.22 -5.96 18.39
N ASN A 65 25.49 -4.78 17.82
CA ASN A 65 25.95 -3.62 18.57
C ASN A 65 24.87 -3.05 19.51
N GLN A 66 23.59 -3.16 19.15
CA GLN A 66 22.48 -2.80 20.06
C GLN A 66 22.40 -3.75 21.25
N LEU A 67 22.70 -5.03 21.05
CA LEU A 67 22.79 -6.00 22.14
C LEU A 67 23.99 -5.66 23.05
N ARG A 68 25.17 -5.39 22.48
CA ARG A 68 26.36 -4.92 23.23
C ARG A 68 26.09 -3.66 24.05
N GLY A 69 25.39 -2.69 23.46
CA GLY A 69 25.05 -1.42 24.11
C GLY A 69 24.03 -1.50 25.24
N ARG A 70 23.60 -2.72 25.62
CA ARG A 70 22.80 -2.94 26.84
C ARG A 70 23.66 -2.89 28.10
N SER A 71 24.92 -3.29 28.02
CA SER A 71 25.92 -3.13 29.08
C SER A 71 26.72 -1.83 28.92
N GLY A 72 27.42 -1.40 29.98
CA GLY A 72 28.39 -0.30 29.91
C GLY A 72 27.78 1.09 29.70
N ARG A 73 26.53 1.30 30.12
CA ARG A 73 25.84 2.59 29.96
C ARG A 73 26.41 3.64 30.90
N GLN A 74 26.54 4.89 30.42
CA GLN A 74 27.06 6.01 31.21
C GLN A 74 28.44 5.74 31.87
N GLY A 75 29.26 4.87 31.25
CA GLY A 75 30.58 4.50 31.78
C GLY A 75 30.55 3.44 32.89
N ASP A 76 29.39 2.79 33.14
CA ASP A 76 29.31 1.64 34.02
C ASP A 76 30.22 0.50 33.54
N ALA A 77 30.66 -0.35 34.47
CA ALA A 77 31.33 -1.60 34.14
C ALA A 77 30.38 -2.53 33.38
N GLY A 78 30.91 -3.34 32.48
CA GLY A 78 30.15 -4.35 31.77
C GLY A 78 31.00 -5.09 30.75
N GLU A 79 30.53 -6.26 30.37
CA GLU A 79 31.19 -7.13 29.41
C GLU A 79 30.18 -7.67 28.39
N SER A 80 30.64 -7.93 27.18
CA SER A 80 29.81 -8.56 26.16
C SER A 80 30.60 -9.64 25.42
N GLN A 81 30.03 -10.84 25.32
CA GLN A 81 30.64 -11.96 24.62
C GLN A 81 29.63 -12.57 23.64
N PHE A 82 30.10 -12.90 22.44
CA PHE A 82 29.29 -13.57 21.42
C PHE A 82 29.81 -14.99 21.23
N PHE A 83 28.88 -15.93 21.28
CA PHE A 83 29.10 -17.33 20.92
C PHE A 83 28.57 -17.55 19.51
N LEU A 84 29.26 -18.40 18.77
CA LEU A 84 28.88 -18.78 17.41
C LEU A 84 29.10 -20.27 17.25
N SER A 85 28.20 -20.92 16.52
CA SER A 85 28.40 -22.25 15.99
C SER A 85 28.58 -22.20 14.47
N LEU A 86 29.34 -23.15 13.92
CA LEU A 86 29.42 -23.35 12.48
C LEU A 86 28.05 -23.64 11.84
N ASP A 87 27.13 -24.20 12.62
CA ASP A 87 25.79 -24.56 12.18
C ASP A 87 24.82 -23.36 12.17
N ASP A 88 25.24 -22.19 12.67
CA ASP A 88 24.42 -20.98 12.69
C ASP A 88 24.05 -20.55 11.26
N ASN A 89 22.85 -19.99 11.09
CA ASN A 89 22.31 -19.60 9.78
C ASN A 89 23.27 -18.69 8.99
N LEU A 90 23.89 -17.72 9.65
CA LEU A 90 24.85 -16.80 9.04
C LEU A 90 26.04 -17.54 8.41
N LEU A 91 26.61 -18.53 9.13
CA LEU A 91 27.78 -19.27 8.67
C LEU A 91 27.41 -20.37 7.67
N ARG A 92 26.23 -20.98 7.84
CA ARG A 92 25.70 -21.95 6.89
C ARG A 92 25.46 -21.33 5.51
N ILE A 93 24.88 -20.12 5.45
CA ILE A 93 24.52 -19.48 4.18
C ILE A 93 25.71 -18.71 3.58
N PHE A 94 26.53 -18.05 4.41
CA PHE A 94 27.56 -17.12 3.93
C PHE A 94 28.99 -17.43 4.37
N GLY A 95 29.17 -18.26 5.40
CA GLY A 95 30.47 -18.70 5.89
C GLY A 95 31.11 -19.83 5.07
N GLY A 96 30.27 -20.68 4.46
CA GLY A 96 30.64 -21.64 3.41
C GLY A 96 31.76 -22.64 3.75
N GLU A 97 32.25 -23.33 2.71
CA GLU A 97 33.36 -24.30 2.79
C GLU A 97 34.67 -23.70 3.30
N LYS A 98 34.91 -22.40 3.13
CA LYS A 98 36.19 -21.76 3.51
C LYS A 98 36.41 -21.76 5.02
N ILE A 99 35.39 -21.43 5.81
CA ILE A 99 35.51 -21.45 7.27
C ILE A 99 35.66 -22.90 7.76
N ARG A 100 34.88 -23.82 7.18
CA ARG A 100 34.96 -25.26 7.48
C ARG A 100 36.35 -25.85 7.14
N ASN A 101 36.94 -25.46 6.02
CA ASN A 101 38.30 -25.88 5.62
C ASN A 101 39.39 -25.30 6.52
N ILE A 102 39.22 -24.07 7.03
CA ILE A 102 40.13 -23.47 8.01
C ILE A 102 40.06 -24.26 9.33
N MET A 103 38.86 -24.64 9.77
CA MET A 103 38.68 -25.40 11.02
C MET A 103 39.22 -26.83 10.91
N ASN A 104 38.98 -27.52 9.78
CA ASN A 104 39.56 -28.83 9.51
C ASN A 104 41.10 -28.81 9.53
N LYS A 105 41.72 -27.70 9.10
CA LYS A 105 43.18 -27.51 9.17
C LYS A 105 43.69 -27.15 10.57
N LEU A 106 42.86 -26.49 11.38
CA LEU A 106 43.19 -26.16 12.77
C LEU A 106 43.12 -27.38 13.68
N GLY A 107 42.41 -28.45 13.28
CA GLY A 107 42.39 -29.72 14.01
C GLY A 107 41.73 -29.62 15.38
N VAL A 108 40.68 -28.81 15.49
CA VAL A 108 39.98 -28.53 16.75
C VAL A 108 39.10 -29.71 17.15
N GLU A 109 39.22 -30.16 18.39
CA GLU A 109 38.44 -31.30 18.92
C GLU A 109 37.03 -30.86 19.38
N GLU A 110 36.09 -31.81 19.45
CA GLU A 110 34.74 -31.53 19.99
C GLU A 110 34.82 -31.10 21.46
N GLY A 111 34.32 -29.90 21.75
CA GLY A 111 34.35 -29.31 23.10
C GLY A 111 35.41 -28.23 23.30
N GLU A 112 36.31 -28.03 22.33
CA GLU A 112 37.23 -26.90 22.32
C GLU A 112 36.60 -25.66 21.66
N TYR A 113 36.89 -24.48 22.20
CA TYR A 113 36.46 -23.22 21.62
C TYR A 113 37.59 -22.59 20.79
N ILE A 114 37.19 -21.87 19.74
CA ILE A 114 38.15 -21.25 18.81
C ILE A 114 38.18 -19.75 19.06
N ASP A 115 39.30 -19.25 19.59
CA ASP A 115 39.59 -17.82 19.62
C ASP A 115 40.67 -17.51 18.57
N SER A 116 40.21 -17.16 17.35
CA SER A 116 41.10 -16.83 16.24
C SER A 116 40.65 -15.56 15.54
N LYS A 117 41.56 -14.57 15.50
CA LYS A 117 41.36 -13.32 14.73
C LYS A 117 41.05 -13.57 13.26
N ILE A 118 41.53 -14.68 12.68
CA ILE A 118 41.27 -15.06 11.28
C ILE A 118 39.81 -15.49 11.09
N VAL A 119 39.29 -16.29 12.03
CA VAL A 119 37.89 -16.73 12.02
C VAL A 119 36.97 -15.53 12.24
N THR A 120 37.24 -14.69 13.24
CA THR A 120 36.47 -13.46 13.52
C THR A 120 36.38 -12.54 12.31
N ARG A 121 37.49 -12.27 11.61
CA ARG A 121 37.49 -11.46 10.37
C ARG A 121 36.67 -12.10 9.25
N SER A 122 36.62 -13.43 9.19
CA SER A 122 35.85 -14.15 8.17
C SER A 122 34.34 -14.05 8.45
N VAL A 123 33.93 -14.14 9.71
CA VAL A 123 32.55 -13.88 10.16
C VAL A 123 32.13 -12.44 9.83
N GLU A 124 32.98 -11.45 10.12
CA GLU A 124 32.68 -10.04 9.80
C GLU A 124 32.50 -9.80 8.31
N LYS A 125 33.32 -10.44 7.46
CA LYS A 125 33.17 -10.38 6.00
C LYS A 125 31.86 -11.03 5.54
N ALA A 126 31.47 -12.15 6.14
CA ALA A 126 30.20 -12.79 5.87
C ALA A 126 29.03 -11.84 6.22
N GLN A 127 29.02 -11.26 7.43
CA GLN A 127 28.00 -10.26 7.81
C GLN A 127 27.94 -9.08 6.86
N LYS A 128 29.09 -8.49 6.48
CA LYS A 128 29.12 -7.36 5.53
C LYS A 128 28.53 -7.75 4.16
N LYS A 129 28.73 -9.00 3.72
CA LYS A 129 28.13 -9.51 2.49
C LYS A 129 26.60 -9.61 2.60
N VAL A 130 26.08 -10.11 3.72
CA VAL A 130 24.62 -10.17 3.97
C VAL A 130 24.01 -8.78 4.05
N GLU A 131 24.65 -7.86 4.77
CA GLU A 131 24.23 -6.46 4.84
C GLU A 131 24.13 -5.83 3.45
N ASN A 132 25.13 -6.08 2.59
CA ASN A 132 25.13 -5.58 1.22
C ASN A 132 24.02 -6.22 0.38
N GLN A 133 23.78 -7.52 0.50
CA GLN A 133 22.68 -8.19 -0.20
C GLN A 133 21.31 -7.62 0.20
N HIS A 134 21.08 -7.40 1.50
CA HIS A 134 19.86 -6.77 2.01
C HIS A 134 19.74 -5.31 1.61
N TYR A 135 20.87 -4.60 1.48
CA TYR A 135 20.90 -3.24 0.98
C TYR A 135 20.49 -3.21 -0.50
N GLU A 136 21.10 -4.02 -1.36
CA GLU A 136 20.74 -4.10 -2.78
C GLU A 136 19.28 -4.54 -2.98
N SER A 137 18.81 -5.51 -2.21
CA SER A 137 17.41 -5.97 -2.29
C SER A 137 16.43 -4.86 -1.92
N ARG A 138 16.73 -4.09 -0.86
CA ARG A 138 15.90 -2.94 -0.45
C ARG A 138 15.99 -1.79 -1.43
N LYS A 139 17.17 -1.53 -1.99
CA LYS A 139 17.36 -0.53 -3.05
C LYS A 139 16.52 -0.89 -4.27
N HIS A 140 16.57 -2.15 -4.71
CA HIS A 140 15.75 -2.63 -5.81
C HIS A 140 14.25 -2.47 -5.49
N ILE A 141 13.78 -2.84 -4.29
CA ILE A 141 12.37 -2.62 -3.92
C ILE A 141 11.99 -1.13 -3.97
N LEU A 142 12.86 -0.26 -3.45
CA LEU A 142 12.67 1.19 -3.43
C LEU A 142 12.57 1.76 -4.85
N GLU A 143 13.41 1.31 -5.79
CA GLU A 143 13.40 1.81 -7.17
C GLU A 143 12.07 1.54 -7.90
N TYR A 144 11.36 0.45 -7.57
CA TYR A 144 10.04 0.15 -8.13
C TYR A 144 8.94 0.92 -7.38
N ASP A 145 9.07 1.05 -6.06
CA ASP A 145 8.13 1.80 -5.23
C ASP A 145 8.17 3.31 -5.56
N ASP A 146 9.34 3.87 -5.87
CA ASP A 146 9.49 5.26 -6.27
C ASP A 146 8.60 5.61 -7.48
N VAL A 147 8.51 4.70 -8.46
CA VAL A 147 7.64 4.90 -9.64
C VAL A 147 6.17 4.94 -9.22
N ALA A 148 5.72 3.99 -8.42
CA ALA A 148 4.35 3.95 -7.93
C ALA A 148 4.03 5.16 -7.03
N ASN A 149 5.00 5.62 -6.23
CA ASN A 149 4.87 6.77 -5.35
C ASN A 149 4.71 8.08 -6.14
N HIS A 150 5.40 8.24 -7.27
CA HIS A 150 5.20 9.39 -8.15
C HIS A 150 3.77 9.44 -8.70
N GLN A 151 3.24 8.30 -9.14
CA GLN A 151 1.86 8.19 -9.64
C GLN A 151 0.85 8.46 -8.52
N ARG A 152 1.06 7.86 -7.33
CA ARG A 152 0.23 8.07 -6.15
C ARG A 152 0.15 9.54 -5.78
N LYS A 153 1.28 10.25 -5.74
CA LYS A 153 1.32 11.69 -5.45
C LYS A 153 0.52 12.50 -6.47
N ALA A 154 0.62 12.16 -7.76
CA ALA A 154 -0.14 12.84 -8.80
C ALA A 154 -1.65 12.64 -8.64
N ILE A 155 -2.10 11.38 -8.45
CA ILE A 155 -3.52 11.06 -8.27
C ILE A 155 -4.06 11.65 -6.98
N TYR A 156 -3.35 11.53 -5.87
CA TYR A 156 -3.80 12.08 -4.59
C TYR A 156 -3.80 13.60 -4.58
N SER A 157 -2.86 14.25 -5.27
CA SER A 157 -2.91 15.70 -5.48
C SER A 157 -4.19 16.11 -6.20
N PHE A 158 -4.56 15.40 -7.27
CA PHE A 158 -5.78 15.70 -8.02
C PHE A 158 -7.04 15.33 -7.22
N ARG A 159 -7.05 14.18 -6.53
CA ARG A 159 -8.14 13.76 -5.64
C ARG A 159 -8.38 14.79 -4.52
N ASN A 160 -7.32 15.32 -3.93
CA ASN A 160 -7.43 16.36 -2.91
C ASN A 160 -7.97 17.67 -3.48
N GLN A 161 -7.62 18.03 -4.73
CA GLN A 161 -8.24 19.16 -5.42
C GLN A 161 -9.75 18.92 -5.62
N LEU A 162 -10.16 17.71 -6.02
CA LEU A 162 -11.58 17.36 -6.13
C LEU A 162 -12.31 17.33 -4.78
N LEU A 163 -11.60 17.28 -3.66
CA LEU A 163 -12.18 17.37 -2.31
C LEU A 163 -12.24 18.81 -1.79
N ASP A 164 -11.56 19.74 -2.44
CA ASP A 164 -11.54 21.14 -2.08
C ASP A 164 -12.75 21.88 -2.66
N SER A 165 -13.48 22.61 -1.81
CA SER A 165 -14.62 23.45 -2.21
C SER A 165 -14.22 24.63 -3.08
N GLU A 166 -12.98 25.08 -3.01
CA GLU A 166 -12.50 26.19 -3.83
C GLU A 166 -12.03 25.76 -5.23
N PHE A 167 -11.97 24.45 -5.50
CA PHE A 167 -11.52 23.95 -6.79
C PHE A 167 -12.60 24.13 -7.87
N ASP A 168 -12.22 24.80 -8.97
CA ASP A 168 -13.08 24.98 -10.15
C ASP A 168 -13.18 23.69 -10.96
N ILE A 169 -14.06 22.80 -10.51
CA ILE A 169 -14.38 21.54 -11.19
C ILE A 169 -15.05 21.78 -12.54
N GLY A 170 -15.84 22.84 -12.70
CA GLY A 170 -16.53 23.17 -13.93
C GLY A 170 -15.54 23.45 -15.08
N ALA A 171 -14.51 24.25 -14.81
CA ALA A 171 -13.42 24.47 -15.77
C ALA A 171 -12.70 23.15 -16.12
N LYS A 172 -12.49 22.27 -15.14
CA LYS A 172 -11.83 20.98 -15.38
C LYS A 172 -12.68 20.04 -16.24
N ILE A 173 -13.99 19.99 -16.00
CA ILE A 173 -14.93 19.22 -16.82
C ILE A 173 -14.95 19.75 -18.25
N LYS A 174 -14.91 21.08 -18.44
CA LYS A 174 -14.87 21.69 -19.77
C LYS A 174 -13.58 21.35 -20.53
N GLU A 175 -12.43 21.37 -19.85
CA GLU A 175 -11.14 20.91 -20.40
C GLU A 175 -11.21 19.44 -20.84
N ASN A 176 -11.68 18.57 -19.94
CA ASN A 176 -11.78 17.14 -20.22
C ASN A 176 -12.77 16.82 -21.36
N ARG A 177 -13.85 17.59 -21.47
CA ARG A 177 -14.82 17.46 -22.56
C ARG A 177 -14.17 17.76 -23.91
N ALA A 178 -13.37 18.82 -24.00
CA ALA A 178 -12.65 19.13 -25.22
C ALA A 178 -11.67 18.01 -25.60
N GLU A 179 -10.92 17.46 -24.62
CA GLU A 179 -10.05 16.30 -24.86
C GLU A 179 -10.81 15.05 -25.30
N TYR A 180 -11.97 14.80 -24.71
CA TYR A 180 -12.83 13.66 -25.06
C TYR A 180 -13.40 13.77 -26.48
N ILE A 181 -13.78 14.98 -26.93
CA ILE A 181 -14.25 15.20 -28.32
C ILE A 181 -13.12 14.90 -29.31
N GLN A 182 -11.89 15.36 -29.02
CA GLN A 182 -10.73 15.02 -29.86
C GLN A 182 -10.47 13.52 -29.91
N HIS A 183 -10.67 12.82 -28.78
CA HIS A 183 -10.59 11.37 -28.73
C HIS A 183 -11.66 10.70 -29.61
N LEU A 184 -12.92 11.13 -29.53
CA LEU A 184 -14.00 10.62 -30.38
C LEU A 184 -13.70 10.77 -31.87
N LEU A 185 -13.20 11.95 -32.29
CA LEU A 185 -12.83 12.20 -33.68
C LEU A 185 -11.68 11.27 -34.13
N THR A 186 -10.66 11.10 -33.27
CA THR A 186 -9.53 10.20 -33.54
C THR A 186 -10.00 8.75 -33.69
N GLU A 187 -10.88 8.28 -32.80
CA GLU A 187 -11.48 6.93 -32.89
C GLU A 187 -12.31 6.73 -34.16
N CYS A 188 -12.89 7.81 -34.70
CA CYS A 188 -13.61 7.80 -35.97
C CYS A 188 -12.72 7.96 -37.20
N GLU A 189 -11.39 7.96 -37.02
CA GLU A 189 -10.41 8.18 -38.09
C GLU A 189 -10.56 9.57 -38.75
N ILE A 190 -11.09 10.56 -38.03
CA ILE A 190 -11.26 11.93 -38.50
C ILE A 190 -10.06 12.75 -38.06
N TYR A 191 -9.24 13.18 -39.02
CA TYR A 191 -8.01 13.95 -38.78
C TYR A 191 -8.00 15.24 -39.60
N ASP A 192 -7.34 16.27 -39.05
CA ASP A 192 -7.14 17.52 -39.77
C ASP A 192 -6.31 17.30 -41.05
N GLY A 193 -6.74 17.91 -42.14
CA GLY A 193 -6.13 17.80 -43.47
C GLY A 193 -6.46 16.53 -44.28
N MET A 194 -7.29 15.63 -43.76
CA MET A 194 -7.80 14.47 -44.52
C MET A 194 -9.01 14.86 -45.39
N PRO A 195 -9.20 14.25 -46.59
CA PRO A 195 -10.39 14.51 -47.40
C PRO A 195 -11.67 14.19 -46.64
N LYS A 196 -12.65 15.09 -46.71
CA LYS A 196 -13.95 14.95 -46.01
C LYS A 196 -14.72 13.70 -46.39
N GLU A 197 -14.51 13.21 -47.61
CA GLU A 197 -15.13 12.00 -48.16
C GLU A 197 -14.66 10.73 -47.42
N ASP A 198 -13.48 10.79 -46.79
CA ASP A 198 -12.89 9.68 -46.05
C ASP A 198 -13.31 9.69 -44.57
N PHE A 199 -14.05 10.71 -44.10
CA PHE A 199 -14.49 10.79 -42.71
C PHE A 199 -15.56 9.73 -42.41
N ASN A 200 -15.35 8.95 -41.36
CA ASN A 200 -16.33 7.97 -40.90
C ASN A 200 -17.41 8.62 -40.01
N VAL A 201 -18.24 9.48 -40.62
CA VAL A 201 -19.32 10.20 -39.93
C VAL A 201 -20.43 9.29 -39.41
N GLU A 202 -20.61 8.11 -40.00
CA GLU A 202 -21.54 7.08 -39.52
C GLU A 202 -21.07 6.52 -38.17
N LYS A 203 -19.79 6.14 -38.06
CA LYS A 203 -19.20 5.68 -36.81
C LYS A 203 -19.25 6.76 -35.74
N LEU A 204 -19.02 8.02 -36.11
CA LEU A 204 -19.13 9.15 -35.19
C LEU A 204 -20.54 9.29 -34.58
N ALA A 205 -21.58 9.25 -35.42
CA ALA A 205 -22.96 9.31 -34.96
C ALA A 205 -23.33 8.10 -34.06
N LEU A 206 -22.83 6.90 -34.41
CA LEU A 206 -23.03 5.70 -33.60
C LEU A 206 -22.33 5.80 -32.23
N LEU A 207 -21.07 6.24 -32.18
CA LEU A 207 -20.34 6.39 -30.93
C LEU A 207 -20.96 7.45 -30.02
N ILE A 208 -21.40 8.58 -30.59
CA ILE A 208 -22.14 9.60 -29.83
C ILE A 208 -23.42 9.01 -29.24
N LYS A 209 -24.13 8.17 -30.00
CA LYS A 209 -25.34 7.50 -29.51
C LYS A 209 -25.03 6.47 -28.42
N GLU A 210 -24.02 5.62 -28.61
CA GLU A 210 -23.67 4.55 -27.67
C GLU A 210 -23.08 5.09 -26.36
N GLU A 211 -22.17 6.07 -26.44
CA GLU A 211 -21.43 6.55 -25.27
C GLU A 211 -22.10 7.72 -24.57
N LEU A 212 -22.86 8.56 -25.30
CA LEU A 212 -23.49 9.76 -24.74
C LEU A 212 -25.02 9.70 -24.71
N ASN A 213 -25.63 8.66 -25.29
CA ASN A 213 -27.08 8.50 -25.43
C ASN A 213 -27.76 9.70 -26.12
N VAL A 214 -27.06 10.29 -27.10
CA VAL A 214 -27.58 11.41 -27.91
C VAL A 214 -27.86 10.92 -29.32
N GLU A 215 -29.10 11.08 -29.78
CA GLU A 215 -29.45 10.77 -31.17
C GLU A 215 -29.02 11.91 -32.08
N VAL A 216 -28.10 11.62 -33.01
CA VAL A 216 -27.65 12.58 -34.01
C VAL A 216 -27.76 11.97 -35.40
N ASP A 217 -28.29 12.73 -36.35
CA ASP A 217 -28.26 12.32 -37.75
C ASP A 217 -26.88 12.58 -38.34
N HIS A 218 -26.22 11.51 -38.79
CA HIS A 218 -24.93 11.53 -39.49
C HIS A 218 -24.89 12.50 -40.68
N GLN A 219 -26.04 12.76 -41.33
CA GLN A 219 -26.11 13.70 -42.46
C GLN A 219 -25.71 15.13 -42.07
N HIS A 220 -25.86 15.52 -40.80
CA HIS A 220 -25.44 16.84 -40.33
C HIS A 220 -23.92 17.01 -40.25
N PHE A 221 -23.17 15.92 -40.28
CA PHE A 221 -21.71 15.92 -40.21
C PHE A 221 -21.03 15.82 -41.58
N VAL A 222 -21.79 15.51 -42.63
CA VAL A 222 -21.26 15.40 -43.99
C VAL A 222 -20.76 16.78 -44.49
N ASP A 223 -19.66 16.77 -45.24
CA ASP A 223 -19.00 17.95 -45.83
C ASP A 223 -18.46 18.99 -44.82
N LYS A 224 -18.42 18.66 -43.53
CA LYS A 224 -17.87 19.52 -42.48
C LYS A 224 -16.37 19.34 -42.31
N GLU A 225 -15.68 20.44 -42.00
CA GLU A 225 -14.26 20.39 -41.58
C GLU A 225 -14.15 19.89 -40.12
N VAL A 226 -12.96 19.42 -39.74
CA VAL A 226 -12.69 18.93 -38.36
C VAL A 226 -12.96 20.00 -37.31
N GLU A 227 -12.62 21.26 -37.58
CA GLU A 227 -12.92 22.38 -36.68
C GLU A 227 -14.44 22.57 -36.52
N GLU A 228 -15.19 22.50 -37.62
CA GLU A 228 -16.65 22.63 -37.60
C GLU A 228 -17.30 21.47 -36.82
N LEU A 229 -16.86 20.23 -37.06
CA LEU A 229 -17.31 19.05 -36.31
C LEU A 229 -17.03 19.18 -34.83
N THR A 230 -15.81 19.61 -34.47
CA THR A 230 -15.41 19.83 -33.08
C THR A 230 -16.32 20.85 -32.41
N SER A 231 -16.57 22.00 -33.04
CA SER A 231 -17.46 23.03 -32.51
C SER A 231 -18.90 22.54 -32.38
N MET A 232 -19.44 21.86 -33.40
CA MET A 232 -20.81 21.32 -33.37
C MET A 232 -21.01 20.31 -32.24
N ILE A 233 -20.08 19.37 -32.05
CA ILE A 233 -20.16 18.39 -30.97
C ILE A 233 -19.98 19.07 -29.61
N THR A 234 -19.08 20.05 -29.51
CA THR A 234 -18.85 20.81 -28.27
C THR A 234 -20.11 21.55 -27.85
N GLU A 235 -20.72 22.30 -28.76
CA GLU A 235 -21.96 23.03 -28.49
C GLU A 235 -23.10 22.08 -28.14
N MET A 236 -23.24 20.96 -28.85
CA MET A 236 -24.24 19.94 -28.55
C MET A 236 -24.06 19.37 -27.13
N MET A 237 -22.84 18.95 -26.77
CA MET A 237 -22.57 18.42 -25.44
C MET A 237 -22.76 19.48 -24.35
N GLU A 238 -22.32 20.72 -24.59
CA GLU A 238 -22.46 21.84 -23.65
C GLU A 238 -23.92 22.23 -23.44
N ASN A 239 -24.73 22.29 -24.49
CA ASN A 239 -26.15 22.60 -24.38
C ASN A 239 -26.89 21.52 -23.57
N ILE A 240 -26.67 20.24 -23.86
CA ILE A 240 -27.31 19.14 -23.12
C ILE A 240 -26.85 19.16 -21.64
N TYR A 241 -25.57 19.45 -21.42
CA TYR A 241 -25.00 19.53 -20.09
C TYR A 241 -25.56 20.70 -19.27
N GLU A 242 -25.66 21.89 -19.86
CA GLU A 242 -26.22 23.05 -19.17
C GLU A 242 -27.75 22.95 -19.00
N GLU A 243 -28.47 22.36 -19.96
CA GLU A 243 -29.92 22.14 -19.84
C GLU A 243 -30.27 21.27 -18.63
N LYS A 244 -29.47 20.22 -18.35
CA LYS A 244 -29.68 19.37 -17.17
C LYS A 244 -29.16 20.01 -15.89
N MET A 245 -27.97 20.62 -15.92
CA MET A 245 -27.33 21.17 -14.71
C MET A 245 -27.96 22.49 -14.25
N SER A 246 -28.62 23.23 -15.13
CA SER A 246 -29.34 24.47 -14.77
C SER A 246 -30.60 24.24 -13.92
N ARG A 247 -31.04 22.98 -13.79
CA ARG A 247 -32.16 22.59 -12.92
C ARG A 247 -31.77 22.50 -11.45
N ILE A 248 -30.47 22.48 -11.16
CA ILE A 248 -29.88 22.29 -9.84
C ILE A 248 -29.31 23.61 -9.35
N ASP A 249 -29.38 23.85 -8.04
CA ASP A 249 -28.75 25.01 -7.43
C ASP A 249 -27.22 25.01 -7.65
N PRO A 250 -26.56 26.18 -7.89
CA PRO A 250 -25.14 26.24 -8.23
C PRO A 250 -24.19 25.61 -7.21
N GLU A 251 -24.52 25.69 -5.91
CA GLU A 251 -23.73 25.08 -4.84
C GLU A 251 -23.82 23.54 -4.90
N GLN A 252 -25.03 22.99 -5.04
CA GLN A 252 -25.27 21.55 -5.17
C GLN A 252 -24.70 20.98 -6.48
N ARG A 253 -24.78 21.74 -7.59
CA ARG A 253 -24.17 21.36 -8.87
C ARG A 253 -22.68 21.06 -8.71
N THR A 254 -21.94 21.94 -8.03
CA THR A 254 -20.49 21.78 -7.81
C THR A 254 -20.20 20.54 -6.98
N GLU A 255 -21.00 20.28 -5.95
CA GLU A 255 -20.86 19.10 -5.09
C GLU A 255 -21.13 17.80 -5.87
N ILE A 256 -22.22 17.75 -6.64
CA ILE A 256 -22.58 16.61 -7.49
C ILE A 256 -21.50 16.36 -8.55
N GLU A 257 -21.01 17.41 -9.23
CA GLU A 257 -19.93 17.30 -10.22
C GLU A 257 -18.69 16.65 -9.62
N ARG A 258 -18.28 17.09 -8.42
CA ARG A 258 -17.12 16.53 -7.71
C ARG A 258 -17.35 15.08 -7.29
N ILE A 259 -18.53 14.79 -6.75
CA ILE A 259 -18.95 13.46 -6.32
C ILE A 259 -18.87 12.47 -7.49
N LEU A 260 -19.52 12.78 -8.61
CA LEU A 260 -19.55 11.92 -9.79
C LEU A 260 -18.14 11.70 -10.35
N TYR A 261 -17.31 12.74 -10.30
CA TYR A 261 -15.91 12.61 -10.70
C TYR A 261 -15.14 11.67 -9.78
N LEU A 262 -15.30 11.78 -8.46
CA LEU A 262 -14.65 10.90 -7.47
C LEU A 262 -15.08 9.43 -7.63
N GLN A 263 -16.37 9.19 -7.91
CA GLN A 263 -16.89 7.85 -8.20
C GLN A 263 -16.24 7.20 -9.43
N VAL A 264 -15.73 8.00 -10.37
CA VAL A 264 -14.93 7.49 -11.50
C VAL A 264 -13.45 7.32 -11.11
N LEU A 265 -12.88 8.31 -10.42
CA LEU A 265 -11.45 8.33 -10.09
C LEU A 265 -11.05 7.16 -9.18
N ASP A 266 -11.78 6.93 -8.10
CA ASP A 266 -11.39 5.99 -7.05
C ASP A 266 -11.36 4.52 -7.55
N PRO A 267 -12.39 4.01 -8.26
CA PRO A 267 -12.34 2.67 -8.84
C PRO A 267 -11.25 2.51 -9.91
N GLN A 268 -11.08 3.50 -10.79
CA GLN A 268 -10.03 3.46 -11.82
C GLN A 268 -8.63 3.43 -11.21
N TRP A 269 -8.40 4.19 -10.15
CA TRP A 269 -7.14 4.16 -9.42
C TRP A 269 -6.88 2.82 -8.74
N ARG A 270 -7.90 2.23 -8.10
CA ARG A 270 -7.81 0.90 -7.49
C ARG A 270 -7.43 -0.16 -8.52
N ASP A 271 -8.08 -0.14 -9.69
CA ASP A 271 -7.82 -1.11 -10.75
C ASP A 271 -6.40 -0.94 -11.31
N HIS A 272 -5.91 0.31 -11.46
CA HIS A 272 -4.52 0.59 -11.82
C HIS A 272 -3.50 0.07 -10.79
N LEU A 273 -3.79 0.19 -9.49
CA LEU A 273 -2.91 -0.38 -8.45
C LEU A 273 -2.79 -1.90 -8.60
N TYR A 274 -3.87 -2.59 -8.97
CA TYR A 274 -3.85 -4.01 -9.26
C TYR A 274 -3.03 -4.32 -10.52
N GLU A 275 -3.22 -3.57 -11.61
CA GLU A 275 -2.42 -3.71 -12.85
C GLU A 275 -0.92 -3.53 -12.57
N MET A 276 -0.55 -2.58 -11.71
CA MET A 276 0.83 -2.32 -11.31
C MET A 276 1.45 -3.48 -10.52
N ASP A 277 0.70 -4.13 -9.63
CA ASP A 277 1.18 -5.29 -8.87
C ASP A 277 1.40 -6.51 -9.78
N VAL A 278 0.48 -6.73 -10.72
CA VAL A 278 0.61 -7.77 -11.75
C VAL A 278 1.84 -7.49 -12.63
N LEU A 279 2.02 -6.24 -13.08
CA LEU A 279 3.18 -5.83 -13.87
C LEU A 279 4.49 -6.09 -13.11
N LYS A 280 4.56 -5.69 -11.84
CA LYS A 280 5.74 -5.88 -10.98
C LYS A 280 6.10 -7.35 -10.80
N THR A 281 5.11 -8.23 -10.68
CA THR A 281 5.33 -9.68 -10.55
C THR A 281 5.79 -10.31 -11.87
N GLY A 282 5.29 -9.84 -13.01
CA GLY A 282 5.61 -10.38 -14.33
C GLY A 282 6.89 -9.84 -14.98
N ILE A 283 7.31 -8.61 -14.67
CA ILE A 283 8.37 -7.91 -15.40
C ILE A 283 9.74 -8.57 -15.30
N GLY A 284 9.99 -9.35 -14.24
CA GLY A 284 11.23 -10.12 -14.08
C GLY A 284 11.52 -11.07 -15.25
N LEU A 285 10.48 -11.53 -15.96
CA LEU A 285 10.62 -12.38 -17.14
C LEU A 285 11.21 -11.65 -18.36
N ARG A 286 11.18 -10.30 -18.40
CA ARG A 286 11.82 -9.53 -19.48
C ARG A 286 13.35 -9.68 -19.46
N GLY A 287 13.91 -10.02 -18.30
CA GLY A 287 15.35 -10.27 -18.13
C GLY A 287 15.88 -11.41 -19.02
N TYR A 288 15.03 -12.35 -19.45
CA TYR A 288 15.42 -13.42 -20.39
C TYR A 288 15.88 -12.87 -21.75
N ASN A 289 15.37 -11.71 -22.16
CA ASN A 289 15.75 -11.03 -23.40
C ASN A 289 16.89 -10.02 -23.21
N GLN A 290 17.64 -10.10 -22.11
CA GLN A 290 18.74 -9.17 -21.77
C GLN A 290 18.31 -7.70 -21.67
N LYS A 291 17.01 -7.46 -21.47
CA LYS A 291 16.46 -6.14 -21.16
C LYS A 291 16.50 -5.93 -19.66
N ASP A 292 16.79 -4.70 -19.24
CA ASP A 292 16.76 -4.32 -17.83
C ASP A 292 15.29 -4.26 -17.34
N PRO A 293 14.87 -5.11 -16.39
CA PRO A 293 13.47 -5.16 -15.94
C PRO A 293 12.98 -3.84 -15.34
N LEU A 294 13.85 -3.08 -14.66
CA LEU A 294 13.46 -1.80 -14.06
C LEU A 294 13.15 -0.75 -15.13
N THR A 295 13.94 -0.70 -16.20
CA THR A 295 13.69 0.19 -17.33
C THR A 295 12.38 -0.14 -18.05
N GLU A 296 12.14 -1.42 -18.32
CA GLU A 296 10.87 -1.86 -18.94
C GLU A 296 9.68 -1.60 -18.01
N TYR A 297 9.83 -1.85 -16.69
CA TYR A 297 8.81 -1.53 -15.70
C TYR A 297 8.44 -0.04 -15.75
N LYS A 298 9.43 0.86 -15.76
CA LYS A 298 9.19 2.31 -15.83
C LYS A 298 8.42 2.72 -17.10
N GLN A 299 8.76 2.12 -18.24
CA GLN A 299 8.10 2.41 -19.52
C GLN A 299 6.64 1.91 -19.53
N ASP A 300 6.43 0.64 -19.19
CA ASP A 300 5.09 0.02 -19.17
C ASP A 300 4.22 0.70 -18.10
N SER A 301 4.77 0.97 -16.91
CA SER A 301 4.10 1.71 -15.83
C SER A 301 3.69 3.12 -16.24
N PHE A 302 4.52 3.83 -17.00
CA PHE A 302 4.19 5.18 -17.48
C PHE A 302 3.06 5.14 -18.51
N LYS A 303 3.08 4.13 -19.40
CA LYS A 303 2.01 3.92 -20.37
C LYS A 303 0.68 3.65 -19.66
N LEU A 304 0.64 2.66 -18.76
CA LEU A 304 -0.56 2.32 -17.98
C LEU A 304 -1.12 3.54 -17.23
N PHE A 305 -0.24 4.37 -16.66
CA PHE A 305 -0.65 5.58 -15.97
C PHE A 305 -1.22 6.65 -16.90
N THR A 306 -0.64 6.81 -18.08
CA THR A 306 -1.16 7.75 -19.10
C THR A 306 -2.54 7.29 -19.57
N ASP A 307 -2.69 5.99 -19.84
CA ASP A 307 -3.96 5.36 -20.22
C ASP A 307 -5.01 5.52 -19.09
N LEU A 308 -4.60 5.35 -17.82
CA LEU A 308 -5.44 5.60 -16.64
C LEU A 308 -5.94 7.05 -16.62
N VAL A 309 -5.04 8.03 -16.77
CA VAL A 309 -5.41 9.46 -16.70
C VAL A 309 -6.41 9.79 -17.80
N GLN A 310 -6.20 9.29 -19.03
CA GLN A 310 -7.15 9.46 -20.13
C GLN A 310 -8.50 8.81 -19.81
N ARG A 311 -8.49 7.56 -19.35
CA ARG A 311 -9.71 6.82 -19.00
C ARG A 311 -10.51 7.51 -17.89
N ILE A 312 -9.86 8.05 -16.85
CA ILE A 312 -10.53 8.85 -15.81
C ILE A 312 -11.22 10.07 -16.44
N LYS A 313 -10.54 10.82 -17.32
CA LYS A 313 -11.13 12.00 -17.96
C LYS A 313 -12.34 11.64 -18.81
N TYR A 314 -12.23 10.60 -19.64
CA TYR A 314 -13.28 10.20 -20.58
C TYR A 314 -14.48 9.62 -19.86
N GLU A 315 -14.26 8.71 -18.91
CA GLU A 315 -15.36 8.14 -18.12
C GLU A 315 -16.05 9.19 -17.25
N ALA A 316 -15.31 10.17 -16.70
CA ALA A 316 -15.93 11.28 -15.98
C ALA A 316 -16.85 12.09 -16.89
N VAL A 317 -16.43 12.41 -18.13
CA VAL A 317 -17.28 13.12 -19.11
C VAL A 317 -18.51 12.29 -19.46
N LYS A 318 -18.36 10.97 -19.69
CA LYS A 318 -19.50 10.08 -20.00
C LYS A 318 -20.51 10.01 -18.85
N VAL A 319 -20.03 9.75 -17.63
CA VAL A 319 -20.89 9.67 -16.43
C VAL A 319 -21.62 10.99 -16.23
N LEU A 320 -20.89 12.11 -16.27
CA LEU A 320 -21.48 13.44 -16.16
C LEU A 320 -22.45 13.72 -17.31
N GLN A 321 -22.23 13.17 -18.51
CA GLN A 321 -23.12 13.34 -19.64
C GLN A 321 -24.44 12.55 -19.47
N LEU A 322 -24.33 11.30 -19.03
CA LEU A 322 -25.42 10.34 -18.94
C LEU A 322 -26.31 10.52 -17.71
N VAL A 323 -25.83 11.18 -16.66
CA VAL A 323 -26.62 11.38 -15.44
C VAL A 323 -27.92 12.14 -15.75
N GLN A 324 -29.04 11.62 -15.24
CA GLN A 324 -30.36 12.21 -15.37
C GLN A 324 -30.89 12.56 -13.99
N PHE A 325 -31.47 13.76 -13.88
CA PHE A 325 -32.04 14.28 -12.65
C PHE A 325 -33.57 14.29 -12.79
N ASP A 326 -34.22 13.27 -12.23
CA ASP A 326 -35.68 13.16 -12.16
C ASP A 326 -36.17 13.69 -10.79
N PHE A 327 -35.91 14.97 -10.51
CA PHE A 327 -36.43 15.60 -9.30
C PHE A 327 -37.82 16.16 -9.57
N THR A 328 -38.83 15.69 -8.83
CA THR A 328 -40.20 16.23 -8.92
C THR A 328 -40.48 17.28 -7.86
N SER A 329 -39.62 17.41 -6.84
CA SER A 329 -39.68 18.45 -5.80
C SER A 329 -38.30 18.76 -5.18
N PRO A 330 -38.10 19.97 -4.58
CA PRO A 330 -36.85 20.33 -3.89
C PRO A 330 -36.48 19.43 -2.69
N GLU A 331 -37.48 18.84 -2.02
CA GLU A 331 -37.23 17.89 -0.91
C GLU A 331 -36.69 16.54 -1.41
N GLU A 332 -37.05 16.12 -2.63
CA GLU A 332 -36.48 14.92 -3.26
C GLU A 332 -35.05 15.15 -3.75
N GLU A 333 -34.72 16.38 -4.16
CA GLU A 333 -33.38 16.80 -4.56
C GLU A 333 -32.40 16.75 -3.37
N GLU A 334 -32.74 17.39 -2.25
CA GLU A 334 -31.91 17.31 -1.03
C GLU A 334 -31.75 15.87 -0.53
N ALA A 335 -32.81 15.06 -0.56
CA ALA A 335 -32.75 13.67 -0.11
C ALA A 335 -31.89 12.78 -1.02
N ALA A 336 -31.92 13.01 -2.34
CA ALA A 336 -31.11 12.26 -3.30
C ALA A 336 -29.63 12.64 -3.21
N VAL A 337 -29.32 13.93 -3.07
CA VAL A 337 -27.95 14.41 -2.87
C VAL A 337 -27.39 13.87 -1.56
N GLU A 338 -28.18 13.88 -0.48
CA GLU A 338 -27.74 13.34 0.80
C GLU A 338 -27.58 11.81 0.76
N GLN A 339 -28.42 11.07 0.02
CA GLN A 339 -28.23 9.63 -0.18
C GLN A 339 -26.95 9.32 -0.96
N ILE A 340 -26.69 10.05 -2.05
CA ILE A 340 -25.46 9.90 -2.83
C ILE A 340 -24.24 10.22 -1.96
N ARG A 341 -24.34 11.27 -1.14
CA ARG A 341 -23.32 11.66 -0.17
C ARG A 341 -23.09 10.58 0.88
N GLU A 342 -24.14 10.03 1.49
CA GLU A 342 -24.05 8.95 2.48
C GLU A 342 -23.41 7.68 1.88
N GLU A 343 -23.79 7.30 0.66
CA GLU A 343 -23.16 6.18 -0.06
C GLU A 343 -21.67 6.43 -0.27
N LEU A 344 -21.29 7.63 -0.69
CA LEU A 344 -19.89 8.03 -0.86
C LEU A 344 -19.10 8.11 0.44
N GLU A 345 -19.68 8.66 1.50
CA GLU A 345 -19.02 8.70 2.81
C GLU A 345 -18.80 7.28 3.34
N SER A 346 -19.71 6.34 3.05
CA SER A 346 -19.54 4.93 3.39
C SER A 346 -18.40 4.25 2.59
N GLU A 347 -18.31 4.50 1.28
CA GLU A 347 -17.23 3.96 0.43
C GLU A 347 -15.86 4.58 0.74
N VAL A 348 -15.83 5.88 1.03
CA VAL A 348 -14.62 6.60 1.43
C VAL A 348 -14.14 6.16 2.81
N SER A 349 -15.05 5.87 3.75
CA SER A 349 -14.71 5.32 5.07
C SER A 349 -14.01 3.96 4.97
N ASP A 350 -14.52 3.07 4.11
CA ASP A 350 -13.90 1.77 3.84
C ASP A 350 -12.52 1.90 3.16
N THR A 351 -12.32 2.97 2.38
CA THR A 351 -11.06 3.24 1.68
C THR A 351 -10.01 3.90 2.60
N GLN A 352 -10.41 4.81 3.49
CA GLN A 352 -9.52 5.43 4.49
C GLN A 352 -9.00 4.43 5.52
N LEU A 353 -9.80 3.42 5.89
CA LEU A 353 -9.32 2.32 6.75
C LEU A 353 -8.14 1.58 6.11
N ASN A 354 -8.12 1.41 4.79
CA ASN A 354 -7.01 0.79 4.07
C ASN A 354 -5.78 1.73 3.94
N GLN A 355 -5.97 3.05 3.80
CA GLN A 355 -4.84 4.00 3.79
C GLN A 355 -4.04 4.03 5.09
N SER A 356 -4.71 3.89 6.24
CA SER A 356 -4.05 3.86 7.55
C SER A 356 -3.20 2.60 7.79
N PHE A 357 -3.35 1.57 6.96
CA PHE A 357 -2.56 0.33 7.05
C PHE A 357 -1.31 0.32 6.16
N GLU A 358 -1.27 1.12 5.08
CA GLU A 358 -0.13 1.15 4.14
C GLU A 358 0.81 2.34 4.34
N GLU A 359 0.31 3.49 4.80
CA GLU A 359 1.17 4.59 5.20
C GLU A 359 1.65 4.38 6.64
N GLY A 360 2.86 3.85 6.78
CA GLY A 360 3.63 3.81 8.04
C GLY A 360 4.03 5.19 8.56
N VAL A 361 3.11 6.15 8.56
CA VAL A 361 3.24 7.42 9.29
C VAL A 361 2.80 7.13 10.72
N ILE A 362 3.80 6.89 11.57
CA ILE A 362 3.61 6.85 13.02
C ILE A 362 3.30 8.30 13.43
N ALA A 363 2.03 8.70 13.38
CA ALA A 363 1.57 9.91 14.04
C ALA A 363 1.66 9.70 15.55
N GLU A 364 2.37 10.59 16.23
CA GLU A 364 2.76 10.50 17.66
C GLU A 364 1.61 10.69 18.66
N ASP A 365 0.35 10.84 18.26
CA ASP A 365 -0.77 11.02 19.18
C ASP A 365 -1.58 9.75 19.42
N SER A 366 -0.98 8.82 20.17
CA SER A 366 -1.62 7.59 20.65
C SER A 366 -2.44 7.76 21.94
N ALA A 367 -2.97 8.96 22.21
CA ALA A 367 -3.68 9.26 23.47
C ALA A 367 -5.23 9.24 23.37
N THR A 368 -5.83 9.20 22.18
CA THR A 368 -7.30 9.35 22.03
C THR A 368 -8.03 8.23 21.29
N LEU A 369 -7.32 7.23 20.75
CA LEU A 369 -7.96 6.06 20.16
C LEU A 369 -8.33 5.06 21.27
N LYS A 370 -9.60 5.10 21.71
CA LYS A 370 -10.18 3.99 22.49
C LYS A 370 -10.12 2.73 21.62
N PRO A 371 -9.53 1.62 22.09
CA PRO A 371 -9.46 0.41 21.30
C PRO A 371 -10.88 -0.06 20.99
N ILE A 372 -11.19 -0.29 19.71
CA ILE A 372 -12.37 -1.03 19.29
C ILE A 372 -12.23 -2.41 19.93
N THR A 373 -13.00 -2.62 21.00
CA THR A 373 -13.04 -3.89 21.71
C THR A 373 -13.78 -4.89 20.82
N GLY A 374 -13.06 -5.52 19.90
CA GLY A 374 -13.55 -6.70 19.22
C GLY A 374 -13.98 -7.72 20.27
N THR A 375 -15.27 -8.03 20.30
CA THR A 375 -15.82 -9.01 21.23
C THR A 375 -15.06 -10.32 21.05
N LYS A 376 -14.35 -10.76 22.08
CA LYS A 376 -13.61 -12.04 22.07
C LYS A 376 -14.56 -13.13 21.60
N LYS A 377 -14.21 -13.82 20.51
CA LYS A 377 -14.94 -15.03 20.07
C LYS A 377 -15.08 -15.97 21.28
N PRO A 378 -16.30 -16.41 21.65
CA PRO A 378 -16.52 -17.26 22.80
C PRO A 378 -15.69 -18.55 22.69
N LYS A 379 -15.09 -19.03 23.79
CA LYS A 379 -14.37 -20.30 23.75
C LYS A 379 -15.36 -21.43 23.49
N ARG A 380 -14.89 -22.53 22.90
CA ARG A 380 -15.73 -23.69 22.51
C ARG A 380 -16.71 -24.20 23.58
N ASN A 381 -16.37 -24.10 24.86
CA ASN A 381 -17.19 -24.59 25.97
C ASN A 381 -17.96 -23.49 26.73
N ASP A 382 -17.80 -22.22 26.35
CA ASP A 382 -18.50 -21.09 26.97
C ASP A 382 -19.99 -21.10 26.58
N PRO A 383 -20.87 -20.46 27.38
CA PRO A 383 -22.27 -20.25 27.01
C PRO A 383 -22.36 -19.54 25.65
N CYS A 384 -23.23 -20.02 24.78
CA CYS A 384 -23.35 -19.43 23.45
C CYS A 384 -24.03 -18.05 23.52
N PRO A 385 -23.49 -17.02 22.85
CA PRO A 385 -24.08 -15.67 22.84
C PRO A 385 -25.46 -15.59 22.15
N CYS A 386 -25.90 -16.66 21.47
CA CYS A 386 -27.22 -16.81 20.86
C CYS A 386 -28.38 -16.87 21.87
N GLY A 387 -28.12 -16.85 23.18
CA GLY A 387 -29.15 -16.95 24.22
C GLY A 387 -29.76 -18.34 24.40
N SER A 388 -29.29 -19.36 23.67
CA SER A 388 -29.90 -20.71 23.67
C SER A 388 -29.66 -21.56 24.91
N GLY A 389 -28.89 -21.07 25.90
CA GLY A 389 -28.48 -21.83 27.08
C GLY A 389 -27.49 -22.99 26.81
N LYS A 390 -27.11 -23.24 25.55
CA LYS A 390 -26.17 -24.29 25.15
C LYS A 390 -24.72 -23.78 25.11
N LYS A 391 -23.73 -24.68 25.23
CA LYS A 391 -22.31 -24.36 24.99
C LYS A 391 -22.08 -23.97 23.52
N TYR A 392 -21.17 -23.03 23.25
CA TYR A 392 -20.91 -22.46 21.92
C TYR A 392 -20.73 -23.51 20.82
N LYS A 393 -19.93 -24.56 21.06
CA LYS A 393 -19.72 -25.68 20.12
C LYS A 393 -20.99 -26.47 19.73
N ASN A 394 -22.07 -26.34 20.51
CA ASN A 394 -23.35 -27.02 20.32
C ASN A 394 -24.49 -26.05 19.92
N CYS A 395 -24.21 -24.76 19.65
CA CYS A 395 -25.11 -23.77 19.01
C CYS A 395 -24.37 -23.18 17.80
N CYS A 396 -24.02 -21.90 17.83
CA CYS A 396 -23.42 -21.17 16.70
C CYS A 396 -22.00 -21.65 16.30
N GLY A 397 -21.32 -22.42 17.15
CA GLY A 397 -20.01 -23.01 16.86
C GLY A 397 -20.07 -24.42 16.27
N GLN A 398 -21.26 -24.91 15.89
CA GLN A 398 -21.45 -26.25 15.34
C GLN A 398 -21.13 -26.24 13.84
N SER A 399 -19.93 -26.70 13.47
CA SER A 399 -19.60 -26.97 12.07
C SER A 399 -20.45 -28.15 11.58
N GLY A 400 -21.40 -27.90 10.68
CA GLY A 400 -22.25 -28.94 10.09
C GLY A 400 -21.44 -29.98 9.30
N PRO A 401 -22.01 -31.17 9.03
CA PRO A 401 -21.34 -32.20 8.25
C PRO A 401 -21.07 -31.69 6.84
N LYS A 402 -19.83 -31.84 6.34
CA LYS A 402 -19.51 -31.66 4.92
C LYS A 402 -20.31 -32.69 4.13
N LYS A 403 -21.40 -32.26 3.49
CA LYS A 403 -22.10 -33.05 2.46
C LYS A 403 -22.04 -32.28 1.15
N GLY A 404 -21.34 -32.87 0.18
CA GLY A 404 -21.16 -32.39 -1.18
C GLY A 404 -20.23 -33.36 -1.91
N LEU A 405 -20.33 -33.45 -3.25
CA LEU A 405 -19.72 -34.50 -4.09
C LEU A 405 -18.16 -34.57 -4.08
N LEU A 406 -17.49 -33.78 -3.24
CA LEU A 406 -16.04 -33.71 -3.06
C LEU A 406 -15.66 -33.74 -1.56
N ALA A 407 -16.35 -34.57 -0.78
CA ALA A 407 -15.95 -34.96 0.58
C ALA A 407 -15.64 -36.46 0.61
#